data_AF-A0A7W7TW01-F1
#
_entry.id   AF-A0A7W7TW01-F1
#
_cell.length_a   1.000
_cell.length_b   1.000
_cell.length_c   1.000
_cell.angle_alpha   90.00
_cell.angle_beta   90.00
_cell.angle_gamma   90.00
#
_symmetry.space_group_name_H-M   'P 1'
#
loop_
_entity.id
_entity.type
_entity.pdbx_description
1 polymer ?
#
loop_
_entity_poly.entity_id
_entity_poly.type
_entity_poly.pdbx_seq_one_letter_code
_entity_poly.pdbx_strand_id
1 'polypeptide(L)'
;MGEKDLQDRFQKLPEAVREKADSALADAKIALKLRIAELLADKEEKAKHAVTTAGRIGAKSGEVSELTTILPLKPDGAKQLRKFFKLVGGNLAGAGQVGTLHNMRFVFLENDTKLLFATAFDGEWDPYIDDFATKIPDFMDYLFSNVEGWPGITSPDVKEFIVKHQLPAEAWYVAHPDLTVAEAGRLKRQEAAVQRFLSDLN
;
A
#
# COMPACT_ATOMS: atom_id res chain seq x y z
N MET A 1 -2.45 26.64 45.73
CA MET A 1 -1.17 26.49 44.98
C MET A 1 -1.38 27.17 43.64
N GLY A 2 -0.60 28.20 43.31
CA GLY A 2 -0.84 29.03 42.12
C GLY A 2 -0.21 28.43 40.85
N GLU A 3 -0.76 28.77 39.68
CA GLU A 3 -0.27 28.30 38.37
C GLU A 3 1.23 28.61 38.16
N LYS A 4 1.68 29.77 38.64
CA LYS A 4 3.08 30.20 38.61
C LYS A 4 4.01 29.32 39.46
N ASP A 5 3.54 28.88 40.64
CA ASP A 5 4.30 28.00 41.55
C ASP A 5 4.44 26.57 40.97
N LEU A 6 3.40 26.09 40.27
CA LEU A 6 3.46 24.83 39.54
C LEU A 6 4.45 24.88 38.37
N GLN A 7 4.44 25.98 37.60
CA GLN A 7 5.34 26.16 36.47
C GLN A 7 6.80 26.25 36.91
N ASP A 8 7.09 26.98 37.99
CA ASP A 8 8.44 27.07 38.57
C ASP A 8 8.95 25.72 39.09
N ARG A 9 8.07 24.88 39.64
CA ARG A 9 8.43 23.51 40.08
C ARG A 9 8.62 22.57 38.91
N PHE A 10 7.83 22.71 37.84
CA PHE A 10 7.99 21.94 36.61
C PHE A 10 9.33 22.27 35.93
N GLN A 11 9.74 23.54 35.87
CA GLN A 11 11.02 23.95 35.27
C GLN A 11 12.26 23.43 36.01
N LYS A 12 12.10 23.01 37.28
CA LYS A 12 13.17 22.40 38.08
C LYS A 12 13.31 20.88 37.86
N LEU A 13 12.40 20.26 37.10
CA LEU A 13 12.50 18.83 36.78
C LEU A 13 13.63 18.55 35.76
N PRO A 14 14.20 17.33 35.76
CA PRO A 14 15.17 16.93 34.75
C PRO A 14 14.64 17.14 33.32
N GLU A 15 15.52 17.53 32.40
CA GLU A 15 15.17 17.84 31.01
C GLU A 15 14.40 16.70 30.33
N ALA A 16 14.89 15.45 30.42
CA ALA A 16 14.19 14.29 29.88
C ALA A 16 12.76 14.08 30.44
N VAL A 17 12.51 14.49 31.68
CA VAL A 17 11.17 14.41 32.29
C VAL A 17 10.26 15.51 31.74
N ARG A 18 10.80 16.72 31.55
CA ARG A 18 10.08 17.85 30.93
C ARG A 18 9.75 17.55 29.46
N GLU A 19 10.71 17.08 28.66
CA GLU A 19 10.48 16.69 27.26
C GLU A 19 9.40 15.61 27.13
N LYS A 20 9.44 14.59 27.98
CA LYS A 20 8.42 13.53 28.00
C LYS A 20 7.04 14.08 28.36
N ALA A 21 6.96 15.00 29.33
CA ALA A 21 5.71 15.63 29.71
C ALA A 21 5.16 16.56 28.62
N ASP A 22 6.02 17.33 27.97
CA ASP A 22 5.66 18.23 26.87
C ASP A 22 5.21 17.44 25.63
N SER A 23 5.91 16.34 25.29
CA SER A 23 5.50 15.42 24.23
C SER A 23 4.13 14.82 24.54
N ALA A 24 3.91 14.31 25.75
CA ALA A 24 2.64 13.74 26.15
C ALA A 24 1.49 14.77 26.09
N LEU A 25 1.76 16.02 26.44
CA LEU A 25 0.77 17.11 26.34
C LEU A 25 0.46 17.48 24.88
N ALA A 26 1.48 17.51 24.02
CA ALA A 26 1.31 17.74 22.59
C ALA A 26 0.47 16.62 21.94
N ASP A 27 0.78 15.36 22.23
CA ASP A 27 0.04 14.19 21.76
C ASP A 27 -1.41 14.23 22.25
N ALA A 28 -1.65 14.54 23.54
CA ALA A 28 -2.99 14.68 24.09
C ALA A 28 -3.80 15.78 23.39
N LYS A 29 -3.16 16.91 23.06
CA LYS A 29 -3.79 18.01 22.33
C LYS A 29 -4.16 17.61 20.90
N ILE A 30 -3.28 16.89 20.21
CA ILE A 30 -3.56 16.34 18.87
C ILE A 30 -4.71 15.35 18.95
N ALA A 31 -4.65 14.40 19.89
CA ALA A 31 -5.69 13.40 20.10
C ALA A 31 -7.06 14.04 20.36
N LEU A 32 -7.14 15.06 21.23
CA LEU A 32 -8.39 15.76 21.49
C LEU A 32 -8.94 16.46 20.25
N LYS A 33 -8.08 17.13 19.47
CA LYS A 33 -8.48 17.76 18.19
C LYS A 33 -9.01 16.73 17.19
N LEU A 34 -8.32 15.60 17.06
CA LEU A 34 -8.74 14.50 16.19
C LEU A 34 -10.08 13.92 16.66
N ARG A 35 -10.30 13.72 17.96
CA ARG A 35 -11.60 13.26 18.49
C ARG A 35 -12.74 14.23 18.20
N ILE A 36 -12.52 15.54 18.33
CA ILE A 36 -13.54 16.54 17.99
C ILE A 36 -13.82 16.51 16.49
N ALA A 37 -12.79 16.50 15.65
CA ALA A 37 -12.94 16.36 14.20
C ALA A 37 -13.66 15.06 13.84
N GLU A 38 -13.39 13.97 14.57
CA GLU A 38 -14.02 12.69 14.35
C GLU A 38 -15.53 12.72 14.63
N LEU A 39 -15.95 13.41 15.69
CA LEU A 39 -17.37 13.58 16.04
C LEU A 39 -18.13 14.43 15.01
N LEU A 40 -17.45 15.38 14.38
CA LEU A 40 -18.02 16.29 13.38
C LEU A 40 -18.02 15.72 11.95
N ALA A 41 -17.24 14.67 11.71
CA ALA A 41 -17.09 14.09 10.38
C ALA A 41 -18.30 13.27 9.94
N ASP A 42 -18.52 13.21 8.63
CA ASP A 42 -19.52 12.35 8.01
C ASP A 42 -19.23 10.87 8.32
N LYS A 43 -20.22 10.20 8.91
CA LYS A 43 -20.11 8.79 9.32
C LYS A 43 -20.07 7.85 8.13
N GLU A 44 -20.77 8.16 7.04
CA GLU A 44 -20.80 7.32 5.85
C GLU A 44 -19.45 7.37 5.13
N GLU A 45 -18.90 8.57 4.94
CA GLU A 45 -17.62 8.73 4.26
C GLU A 45 -16.46 8.10 5.06
N LYS A 46 -16.49 8.23 6.39
CA LYS A 46 -15.54 7.54 7.25
C LYS A 46 -15.65 6.02 7.19
N ALA A 47 -16.87 5.48 7.08
CA ALA A 47 -17.08 4.05 6.99
C ALA A 47 -16.46 3.48 5.69
N LYS A 48 -16.50 4.24 4.58
CA LYS A 48 -15.86 3.84 3.32
C LYS A 48 -14.34 3.73 3.42
N HIS A 49 -13.72 4.61 4.20
CA HIS A 49 -12.27 4.61 4.42
C HIS A 49 -11.82 3.74 5.58
N ALA A 50 -12.71 2.96 6.21
CA ALA A 50 -12.34 2.09 7.31
C ALA A 50 -11.19 1.18 6.89
N VAL A 51 -10.10 1.22 7.67
CA VAL A 51 -8.93 0.38 7.42
C VAL A 51 -9.09 -0.92 8.18
N THR A 52 -9.12 -2.02 7.44
CA THR A 52 -9.20 -3.39 7.94
C THR A 52 -7.98 -4.19 7.48
N THR A 53 -7.95 -5.48 7.77
CA THR A 53 -6.94 -6.40 7.25
C THR A 53 -7.27 -6.78 5.80
N ALA A 54 -6.25 -6.95 4.96
CA ALA A 54 -6.36 -7.57 3.63
C ALA A 54 -6.53 -9.11 3.71
N GLY A 55 -7.15 -9.62 4.78
CA GLY A 55 -7.37 -11.03 5.06
C GLY A 55 -6.18 -11.71 5.76
N ARG A 56 -4.97 -11.61 5.19
CA ARG A 56 -3.76 -12.27 5.72
C ARG A 56 -2.79 -11.28 6.37
N ILE A 57 -2.19 -10.40 5.57
CA ILE A 57 -1.25 -9.37 5.98
C ILE A 57 -1.42 -8.16 5.06
N GLY A 58 -1.21 -6.98 5.63
CA GLY A 58 -1.42 -5.70 4.94
C GLY A 58 -2.78 -5.10 5.26
N ALA A 59 -2.91 -3.82 4.93
CA ALA A 59 -4.10 -3.03 5.15
C ALA A 59 -5.08 -3.11 3.96
N LYS A 60 -6.37 -2.98 4.25
CA LYS A 60 -7.45 -2.83 3.25
C LYS A 60 -8.28 -1.60 3.60
N SER A 61 -8.53 -0.73 2.64
CA SER A 61 -9.44 0.42 2.77
C SER A 61 -10.57 0.28 1.76
N GLY A 62 -11.79 0.03 2.25
CA GLY A 62 -12.91 -0.40 1.41
C GLY A 62 -12.59 -1.70 0.69
N GLU A 63 -12.53 -1.66 -0.65
CA GLU A 63 -12.19 -2.77 -1.53
C GLU A 63 -10.71 -2.82 -1.90
N VAL A 64 -9.91 -1.80 -1.57
CA VAL A 64 -8.51 -1.70 -2.01
C VAL A 64 -7.53 -2.10 -0.92
N SER A 65 -6.80 -3.17 -1.17
CA SER A 65 -5.75 -3.72 -0.32
C SER A 65 -4.36 -3.29 -0.76
N GLU A 66 -3.41 -3.29 0.18
CA GLU A 66 -1.99 -3.05 -0.07
C GLU A 66 -1.14 -4.30 0.20
N LEU A 67 -0.02 -4.38 -0.53
CA LEU A 67 1.06 -5.30 -0.24
C LEU A 67 2.39 -4.62 -0.54
N THR A 68 3.26 -4.57 0.46
CA THR A 68 4.62 -4.02 0.35
C THR A 68 5.64 -5.03 0.86
N THR A 69 6.61 -5.41 0.04
CA THR A 69 7.72 -6.28 0.44
C THR A 69 9.05 -5.58 0.28
N ILE A 70 10.03 -5.98 1.11
CA ILE A 70 11.44 -5.67 0.91
C ILE A 70 12.19 -6.99 0.77
N LEU A 71 12.71 -7.23 -0.42
CA LEU A 71 13.24 -8.52 -0.84
C LEU A 71 14.75 -8.44 -1.04
N PRO A 72 15.55 -9.34 -0.45
CA PRO A 72 16.99 -9.41 -0.74
C PRO A 72 17.22 -9.86 -2.19
N LEU A 73 18.07 -9.15 -2.92
CA LEU A 73 18.42 -9.49 -4.29
C LEU A 73 19.64 -10.40 -4.33
N LYS A 74 19.61 -11.38 -5.25
CA LYS A 74 20.79 -12.17 -5.60
C LYS A 74 21.91 -11.26 -6.13
N PRO A 75 23.18 -11.70 -6.12
CA PRO A 75 24.25 -11.04 -6.85
C PRO A 75 23.84 -10.75 -8.30
N ASP A 76 24.08 -9.52 -8.76
CA ASP A 76 23.65 -9.00 -10.07
C ASP A 76 22.13 -8.96 -10.34
N GLY A 77 21.27 -9.34 -9.38
CA GLY A 77 19.81 -9.36 -9.55
C GLY A 77 19.25 -7.99 -9.94
N ALA A 78 19.73 -6.91 -9.32
CA ALA A 78 19.34 -5.56 -9.69
C ALA A 78 19.71 -5.19 -11.13
N LYS A 79 20.90 -5.59 -11.57
CA LYS A 79 21.39 -5.35 -12.94
C LYS A 79 20.53 -6.08 -13.97
N GLN A 80 20.14 -7.33 -13.68
CA GLN A 80 19.25 -8.10 -14.53
C GLN A 80 17.85 -7.46 -14.63
N LEU A 81 17.27 -7.10 -13.48
CA LEU A 81 15.98 -6.42 -13.42
C LEU A 81 15.98 -5.07 -14.13
N ARG A 82 17.03 -4.26 -13.98
CA ARG A 82 17.17 -2.99 -14.72
C ARG A 82 17.24 -3.20 -16.23
N LYS A 83 17.95 -4.22 -16.70
CA LYS A 83 17.99 -4.56 -18.12
C LYS A 83 16.58 -4.86 -18.64
N PHE A 84 15.81 -5.63 -17.88
CA PHE A 84 14.42 -5.91 -18.22
C PHE A 84 13.54 -4.66 -18.20
N PHE A 85 13.56 -3.87 -17.12
CA PHE A 85 12.77 -2.65 -17.02
C PHE A 85 13.11 -1.65 -18.13
N LYS A 86 14.38 -1.57 -18.55
CA LYS A 86 14.79 -0.76 -19.69
C LYS A 86 14.24 -1.29 -21.02
N LEU A 87 14.21 -2.61 -21.21
CA LEU A 87 13.67 -3.25 -22.43
C LEU A 87 12.18 -2.93 -22.62
N VAL A 88 11.41 -2.97 -21.53
CA VAL A 88 9.97 -2.66 -21.55
C VAL A 88 9.68 -1.16 -21.40
N GLY A 89 10.71 -0.30 -21.35
CA GLY A 89 10.56 1.14 -21.13
C GLY A 89 9.86 1.49 -19.80
N GLY A 90 9.97 0.63 -18.80
CA GLY A 90 9.25 0.72 -17.53
C GLY A 90 7.75 0.43 -17.62
N ASN A 91 7.23 0.07 -18.81
CA ASN A 91 5.82 -0.22 -19.01
C ASN A 91 5.51 -1.68 -18.69
N LEU A 92 4.72 -1.89 -17.64
CA LEU A 92 4.33 -3.22 -17.15
C LEU A 92 2.84 -3.52 -17.43
N ALA A 93 2.28 -2.96 -18.51
CA ALA A 93 0.87 -3.13 -18.88
C ALA A 93 0.42 -4.60 -18.99
N GLY A 94 1.36 -5.54 -19.24
CA GLY A 94 1.08 -6.98 -19.23
C GLY A 94 0.49 -7.49 -17.91
N ALA A 95 0.77 -6.82 -16.77
CA ALA A 95 0.18 -7.15 -15.48
C ALA A 95 -1.30 -6.77 -15.36
N GLY A 96 -1.84 -5.96 -16.28
CA GLY A 96 -3.26 -5.64 -16.35
C GLY A 96 -4.15 -6.87 -16.59
N GLN A 97 -3.56 -8.00 -17.02
CA GLN A 97 -4.27 -9.28 -17.14
C GLN A 97 -4.82 -9.80 -15.81
N VAL A 98 -4.23 -9.39 -14.68
CA VAL A 98 -4.72 -9.73 -13.34
C VAL A 98 -6.12 -9.16 -13.11
N GLY A 99 -6.41 -7.97 -13.63
CA GLY A 99 -7.75 -7.36 -13.64
C GLY A 99 -8.19 -6.75 -12.31
N THR A 100 -7.50 -7.03 -11.20
CA THR A 100 -7.70 -6.44 -9.87
C THR A 100 -6.56 -5.52 -9.45
N LEU A 101 -5.52 -5.38 -10.28
CA LEU A 101 -4.31 -4.62 -9.98
C LEU A 101 -4.50 -3.12 -10.25
N HIS A 102 -4.47 -2.28 -9.21
CA HIS A 102 -4.51 -0.82 -9.35
C HIS A 102 -3.17 -0.27 -9.81
N ASN A 103 -2.11 -0.70 -9.14
CA ASN A 103 -0.75 -0.32 -9.46
C ASN A 103 0.23 -1.32 -8.84
N MET A 104 1.43 -1.37 -9.41
CA MET A 104 2.60 -1.98 -8.79
C MET A 104 3.84 -1.19 -9.14
N ARG A 105 4.86 -1.24 -8.26
CA ARG A 105 6.14 -0.58 -8.48
C ARG A 105 7.29 -1.37 -7.90
N PHE A 106 8.44 -1.21 -8.54
CA PHE A 106 9.72 -1.82 -8.19
C PHE A 106 10.73 -0.71 -7.90
N VAL A 107 11.37 -0.75 -6.73
CA VAL A 107 12.36 0.25 -6.31
C VAL A 107 13.58 -0.46 -5.73
N PHE A 108 14.77 -0.14 -6.24
CA PHE A 108 16.02 -0.66 -5.70
C PHE A 108 16.41 0.12 -4.45
N LEU A 109 16.76 -0.59 -3.38
CA LEU A 109 17.15 -0.04 -2.10
C LEU A 109 18.58 -0.48 -1.75
N GLU A 110 19.18 0.21 -0.78
CA GLU A 110 20.46 -0.18 -0.15
C GLU A 110 21.55 -0.54 -1.16
N ASN A 111 21.86 0.39 -2.08
CA ASN A 111 22.86 0.20 -3.13
C ASN A 111 22.66 -1.10 -3.92
N ASP A 112 21.43 -1.34 -4.38
CA ASP A 112 21.05 -2.46 -5.24
C ASP A 112 21.05 -3.85 -4.58
N THR A 113 21.13 -3.91 -3.26
CA THR A 113 21.09 -5.18 -2.53
C THR A 113 19.67 -5.63 -2.18
N LYS A 114 18.70 -4.71 -2.23
CA LYS A 114 17.30 -4.99 -1.92
C LYS A 114 16.35 -4.43 -2.98
N LEU A 115 15.22 -5.08 -3.12
CA LEU A 115 14.11 -4.67 -3.98
C LEU A 115 12.87 -4.42 -3.12
N LEU A 116 12.36 -3.20 -3.16
CA LEU A 116 11.00 -2.92 -2.74
C LEU A 116 10.06 -3.27 -3.89
N PHE A 117 9.09 -4.13 -3.59
CA PHE A 117 7.92 -4.34 -4.43
C PHE A 117 6.69 -3.88 -3.66
N ALA A 118 5.92 -2.96 -4.24
CA ALA A 118 4.73 -2.44 -3.60
C ALA A 118 3.58 -2.38 -4.60
N THR A 119 2.41 -2.78 -4.16
CA THR A 119 1.23 -2.95 -5.02
C THR A 119 -0.05 -2.64 -4.27
N ALA A 120 -1.05 -2.16 -5.01
CA ALA A 120 -2.42 -2.01 -4.52
C ALA A 120 -3.37 -2.79 -5.43
N PHE A 121 -4.35 -3.46 -4.85
CA PHE A 121 -5.22 -4.40 -5.56
C PHE A 121 -6.62 -4.49 -4.94
N ASP A 122 -7.57 -4.97 -5.72
CA ASP A 122 -8.93 -5.22 -5.25
C ASP A 122 -9.01 -6.51 -4.43
N GLY A 123 -9.74 -6.47 -3.32
CA GLY A 123 -10.13 -7.65 -2.55
C GLY A 123 -9.06 -8.16 -1.57
N GLU A 124 -9.02 -9.47 -1.37
CA GLU A 124 -8.24 -10.12 -0.32
C GLU A 124 -6.88 -10.61 -0.82
N TRP A 125 -5.92 -10.71 0.09
CA TRP A 125 -4.53 -11.05 -0.21
C TRP A 125 -4.36 -12.43 -0.88
N ASP A 126 -5.04 -13.46 -0.36
CA ASP A 126 -4.88 -14.84 -0.85
C ASP A 126 -5.31 -15.02 -2.31
N PRO A 127 -6.54 -14.63 -2.70
CA PRO A 127 -6.97 -14.66 -4.10
C PRO A 127 -6.09 -13.81 -5.02
N TYR A 128 -5.55 -12.70 -4.53
CA TYR A 128 -4.68 -11.83 -5.31
C TYR A 128 -3.35 -12.50 -5.66
N ILE A 129 -2.72 -13.21 -4.73
CA ILE A 129 -1.51 -14.00 -5.02
C ILE A 129 -1.83 -15.17 -5.97
N ASP A 130 -2.99 -15.82 -5.80
CA ASP A 130 -3.43 -16.91 -6.68
C ASP A 130 -3.67 -16.42 -8.12
N ASP A 131 -4.17 -15.20 -8.29
CA ASP A 131 -4.33 -14.55 -9.59
C ASP A 131 -2.99 -14.35 -10.32
N PHE A 132 -1.91 -14.01 -9.61
CA PHE A 132 -0.59 -13.94 -10.22
C PHE A 132 -0.07 -15.30 -10.66
N ALA A 133 -0.24 -16.32 -9.82
CA ALA A 133 0.18 -17.69 -10.11
C ALA A 133 -0.57 -18.29 -11.31
N THR A 134 -1.81 -17.86 -11.54
CA THR A 134 -2.65 -18.39 -12.63
C THR A 134 -2.60 -17.56 -13.91
N LYS A 135 -2.56 -16.22 -13.81
CA LYS A 135 -2.71 -15.34 -14.98
C LYS A 135 -1.38 -14.93 -15.60
N ILE A 136 -0.34 -14.73 -14.79
CA ILE A 136 0.98 -14.26 -15.28
C ILE A 136 2.19 -14.94 -14.59
N PRO A 137 2.22 -16.29 -14.46
CA PRO A 137 3.26 -16.98 -13.70
C PRO A 137 4.67 -16.74 -14.24
N ASP A 138 4.87 -16.85 -15.57
CA ASP A 138 6.18 -16.67 -16.20
C ASP A 138 6.75 -15.27 -15.95
N PHE A 139 5.89 -14.25 -15.95
CA PHE A 139 6.30 -12.88 -15.69
C PHE A 139 6.75 -12.68 -14.24
N MET A 140 6.03 -13.28 -13.29
CA MET A 140 6.38 -13.22 -11.87
C MET A 140 7.69 -13.96 -11.60
N ASP A 141 7.87 -15.16 -12.13
CA ASP A 141 9.11 -15.90 -11.95
C ASP A 141 10.29 -15.25 -12.66
N TYR A 142 10.07 -14.65 -13.83
CA TYR A 142 11.12 -13.86 -14.49
C TYR A 142 11.63 -12.71 -13.60
N LEU A 143 10.73 -12.00 -12.92
CA LEU A 143 11.09 -10.92 -12.01
C LEU A 143 11.72 -11.45 -10.72
N PHE A 144 10.99 -12.28 -9.98
CA PHE A 144 11.35 -12.67 -8.62
C PHE A 144 12.37 -13.81 -8.55
N SER A 145 12.70 -14.50 -9.66
CA SER A 145 13.89 -15.37 -9.70
C SER A 145 15.21 -14.63 -9.42
N ASN A 146 15.23 -13.31 -9.49
CA ASN A 146 16.36 -12.46 -9.09
C ASN A 146 16.44 -12.22 -7.57
N VAL A 147 15.43 -12.64 -6.80
CA VAL A 147 15.35 -12.51 -5.35
C VAL A 147 15.91 -13.76 -4.67
N GLU A 148 16.64 -13.58 -3.57
CA GLU A 148 17.20 -14.68 -2.79
C GLU A 148 16.10 -15.53 -2.16
N GLY A 149 16.19 -16.85 -2.33
CA GLY A 149 15.25 -17.80 -1.74
C GLY A 149 13.85 -17.82 -2.38
N TRP A 150 13.63 -17.12 -3.50
CA TRP A 150 12.34 -17.19 -4.22
C TRP A 150 12.00 -18.64 -4.59
N PRO A 151 10.87 -19.18 -4.11
CA PRO A 151 10.53 -20.60 -4.33
C PRO A 151 9.85 -20.87 -5.68
N GLY A 152 9.46 -19.82 -6.42
CA GLY A 152 8.61 -19.90 -7.61
C GLY A 152 7.16 -19.51 -7.31
N ILE A 153 6.50 -18.78 -8.22
CA ILE A 153 5.14 -18.25 -8.00
C ILE A 153 4.08 -19.33 -7.84
N THR A 154 4.32 -20.52 -8.40
CA THR A 154 3.41 -21.67 -8.29
C THR A 154 3.79 -22.63 -7.16
N SER A 155 4.84 -22.33 -6.39
CA SER A 155 5.25 -23.16 -5.26
C SER A 155 4.22 -23.07 -4.13
N PRO A 156 3.90 -24.17 -3.44
CA PRO A 156 3.03 -24.12 -2.26
C PRO A 156 3.58 -23.22 -1.15
N ASP A 157 4.91 -22.98 -1.12
CA ASP A 157 5.57 -22.17 -0.09
C ASP A 157 5.65 -20.67 -0.44
N VAL A 158 5.17 -20.27 -1.63
CA VAL A 158 5.32 -18.89 -2.10
C VAL A 158 4.62 -17.89 -1.21
N LYS A 159 3.44 -18.26 -0.68
CA LYS A 159 2.64 -17.34 0.12
C LYS A 159 3.33 -17.04 1.45
N GLU A 160 3.91 -18.06 2.07
CA GLU A 160 4.68 -17.97 3.30
C GLU A 160 5.99 -17.20 3.07
N PHE A 161 6.62 -17.39 1.91
CA PHE A 161 7.77 -16.59 1.49
C PHE A 161 7.42 -15.10 1.39
N ILE A 162 6.29 -14.74 0.78
CA ILE A 162 5.85 -13.34 0.64
C ILE A 162 5.54 -12.75 2.02
N VAL A 163 4.77 -13.46 2.86
CA VAL A 163 4.44 -13.02 4.23
C VAL A 163 5.71 -12.73 5.03
N LYS A 164 6.73 -13.58 4.94
CA LYS A 164 8.01 -13.40 5.63
C LYS A 164 8.73 -12.09 5.27
N HIS A 165 8.53 -11.58 4.05
CA HIS A 165 9.20 -10.38 3.54
C HIS A 165 8.27 -9.17 3.42
N GLN A 166 6.99 -9.32 3.77
CA GLN A 166 6.00 -8.26 3.69
C GLN A 166 6.07 -7.37 4.93
N LEU A 167 6.00 -6.06 4.70
CA LEU A 167 5.91 -5.02 5.70
C LEU A 167 4.56 -4.32 5.51
N PRO A 168 3.57 -4.57 6.39
CA PRO A 168 2.24 -3.97 6.25
C PRO A 168 2.31 -2.46 6.49
N ALA A 169 1.46 -1.71 5.80
CA ALA A 169 1.34 -0.28 6.04
C ALA A 169 0.73 0.00 7.43
N GLU A 170 1.41 0.82 8.24
CA GLU A 170 0.88 1.29 9.54
C GLU A 170 -0.31 2.26 9.38
N ALA A 171 -0.42 2.89 8.22
CA ALA A 171 -1.55 3.71 7.81
C ALA A 171 -1.74 3.63 6.30
N TRP A 172 -3.00 3.61 5.86
CA TRP A 172 -3.35 3.47 4.45
C TRP A 172 -4.46 4.45 4.06
N TYR A 173 -4.28 5.14 2.95
CA TYR A 173 -5.29 6.03 2.38
C TYR A 173 -5.51 5.70 0.92
N VAL A 174 -6.78 5.55 0.56
CA VAL A 174 -7.24 5.32 -0.80
C VAL A 174 -8.28 6.38 -1.11
N ALA A 175 -8.07 7.14 -2.18
CA ALA A 175 -8.96 8.24 -2.54
C ALA A 175 -10.37 7.76 -2.92
N HIS A 176 -10.47 6.59 -3.54
CA HIS A 176 -11.73 5.96 -3.96
C HIS A 176 -11.72 4.49 -3.48
N PRO A 177 -11.94 4.24 -2.18
CA PRO A 177 -11.82 2.91 -1.59
C PRO A 177 -12.93 1.97 -2.08
N ASP A 178 -14.00 2.51 -2.65
CA ASP A 178 -15.17 1.82 -3.19
C ASP A 178 -15.12 1.61 -4.71
N LEU A 179 -14.03 2.00 -5.37
CA LEU A 179 -13.89 1.89 -6.82
C LEU A 179 -12.87 0.83 -7.21
N THR A 180 -13.36 -0.34 -7.61
CA THR A 180 -12.50 -1.42 -8.12
C THR A 180 -11.95 -1.13 -9.52
N VAL A 181 -10.91 -1.85 -9.95
CA VAL A 181 -10.36 -1.75 -11.31
C VAL A 181 -11.42 -2.12 -12.36
N ALA A 182 -12.24 -3.12 -12.06
CA ALA A 182 -13.34 -3.55 -12.93
C ALA A 182 -14.41 -2.44 -13.10
N GLU A 183 -14.78 -1.78 -11.99
CA GLU A 183 -15.74 -0.67 -12.00
C GLU A 183 -15.17 0.57 -12.68
N ALA A 184 -13.91 0.92 -12.43
CA ALA A 184 -13.23 2.01 -13.15
C ALA A 184 -13.26 1.75 -14.67
N GLY A 185 -13.00 0.51 -15.10
CA GLY A 185 -13.15 0.09 -16.48
C GLY A 185 -14.57 0.25 -17.01
N ARG A 186 -15.59 -0.08 -16.20
CA ARG A 186 -17.01 0.10 -16.55
C ARG A 186 -17.37 1.58 -16.71
N LEU A 187 -16.93 2.45 -15.79
CA LEU A 187 -17.19 3.89 -15.83
C LEU A 187 -16.59 4.53 -17.09
N LYS A 188 -15.34 4.17 -17.45
CA LYS A 188 -14.70 4.66 -18.69
C LYS A 188 -15.49 4.26 -19.95
N ARG A 189 -16.05 3.04 -19.97
CA ARG A 189 -16.90 2.60 -21.09
C ARG A 189 -18.23 3.36 -21.15
N GLN A 190 -18.83 3.64 -19.99
CA GLN A 190 -20.06 4.44 -19.91
C GLN A 190 -19.83 5.87 -20.37
N GLU A 191 -18.75 6.51 -19.93
CA GLU A 191 -18.34 7.84 -20.39
C GLU A 191 -18.15 7.86 -21.91
N ALA A 192 -17.41 6.90 -22.47
CA ALA A 192 -17.21 6.81 -23.93
C ALA A 192 -18.53 6.64 -24.69
N ALA A 193 -19.47 5.85 -24.17
CA ALA A 193 -20.80 5.67 -24.77
C ALA A 193 -21.64 6.96 -24.74
N VAL A 194 -21.62 7.68 -23.62
CA VAL A 194 -22.30 8.98 -23.49
C VAL A 194 -21.69 10.00 -24.45
N GLN A 195 -20.36 10.10 -24.52
CA GLN A 195 -19.69 11.03 -25.44
C GLN A 195 -20.00 10.73 -26.90
N ARG A 196 -20.03 9.45 -27.28
CA ARG A 196 -20.46 9.04 -28.63
C ARG A 196 -21.90 9.45 -28.92
N PHE A 197 -22.82 9.16 -28.00
CA PHE A 197 -24.22 9.56 -28.15
C PHE A 197 -24.39 11.07 -28.32
N LEU A 198 -23.71 11.87 -27.50
CA LEU A 198 -23.73 13.34 -27.62
C LEU A 198 -23.12 13.83 -28.94
N SER A 199 -22.10 13.14 -29.45
CA SER A 199 -21.49 13.47 -30.74
C SER A 199 -22.44 13.16 -31.91
N ASP A 200 -23.19 12.06 -31.83
CA ASP A 200 -24.15 11.65 -32.86
C ASP A 200 -25.41 12.56 -32.90
N LEU A 201 -25.65 13.38 -31.86
CA LEU A 201 -26.76 14.34 -31.77
C LEU A 201 -26.43 15.72 -32.37
N ASN A 202 -25.15 16.06 -32.55
CA ASN A 202 -24.69 17.34 -33.10
C ASN A 202 -24.33 17.22 -34.59
#